data_AF-D1CTU1-F1
#
_entry.id   AF-D1CTU1-F1
#
_cell.length_a   1.000
_cell.length_b   1.000
_cell.length_c   1.000
_cell.angle_alpha   90.00
_cell.angle_beta   90.00
_cell.angle_gamma   90.00
#
_symmetry.space_group_name_H-M   'P 1'
#
loop_
_entity.id
_entity.type
_entity.pdbx_description
1 polymer ?
#
loop_
_entity_poly.entity_id
_entity_poly.type
_entity_poly.pdbx_seq_one_letter_code
_entity_poly.pdbx_strand_id
1 'polypeptide(L)' 'MKDNVSKLRDKGGESEKITINLGYVDLGRIDLLVQEGFYSNRTDFIRTAIRNQ' A
#
# COMPACT_ATOMS: atom_id res chain seq x y z
N MET A 1 -9.97 33.64 -27.29
CA MET A 1 -9.04 33.85 -26.16
C MET A 1 -8.52 32.48 -25.78
N LYS A 2 -7.20 32.29 -25.84
CA LYS A 2 -6.54 30.98 -25.81
C LYS A 2 -6.73 30.28 -24.47
N ASP A 3 -6.98 28.98 -24.59
CA ASP A 3 -7.10 28.00 -23.51
C ASP A 3 -5.91 28.06 -22.57
N ASN A 4 -6.17 28.23 -21.27
CA ASN A 4 -5.23 27.91 -20.20
C ASN A 4 -6.04 27.55 -18.94
N VAL A 5 -7.00 26.63 -19.08
CA VAL A 5 -7.37 25.80 -17.93
C VAL A 5 -6.17 24.88 -17.74
N SER A 6 -5.24 25.30 -16.88
CA SER A 6 -4.21 24.41 -16.37
C SER A 6 -4.94 23.17 -15.86
N LYS A 7 -4.91 22.06 -16.62
CA LYS A 7 -5.17 20.73 -16.08
C LYS A 7 -4.35 20.70 -14.80
N LEU A 8 -5.02 20.71 -13.63
CA LEU A 8 -4.36 20.41 -12.38
C LEU A 8 -3.54 19.18 -12.70
N ARG A 9 -2.21 19.31 -12.60
CA ARG A 9 -1.31 18.17 -12.77
C ARG A 9 -1.93 17.08 -11.91
N ASP A 10 -2.37 16.00 -12.54
CA ASP A 10 -2.88 14.84 -11.85
C ASP A 10 -1.73 14.46 -10.91
N LYS A 11 -1.89 14.78 -9.62
CA LYS A 11 -0.84 14.62 -8.63
C LYS A 11 -0.66 13.11 -8.55
N GLY A 12 0.31 12.59 -9.29
CA GLY A 12 0.56 11.17 -9.34
C GLY A 12 0.72 10.63 -7.92
N GLY A 13 -0.19 9.73 -7.54
CA GLY A 13 0.03 8.73 -6.50
C GLY A 13 0.14 9.24 -5.07
N GLU A 14 -0.86 9.98 -4.57
CA GLU A 14 -1.04 10.04 -3.12
C GLU A 14 -1.56 8.67 -2.65
N SER A 15 -0.82 7.99 -1.76
CA SER A 15 -1.26 6.71 -1.19
C SER A 15 -2.28 6.97 -0.07
N GLU A 16 -3.47 6.40 -0.17
CA GLU A 16 -4.48 6.48 0.87
C GLU A 16 -4.23 5.47 1.99
N LYS A 17 -4.41 5.90 3.26
CA LYS A 17 -4.32 5.02 4.41
C LYS A 17 -5.67 4.33 4.63
N ILE A 18 -5.65 3.01 4.70
CA ILE A 18 -6.79 2.18 5.08
C ILE A 18 -6.53 1.50 6.43
N THR A 19 -7.59 1.17 7.15
CA THR A 19 -7.55 0.35 8.37
C THR A 19 -8.22 -0.98 8.06
N ILE A 20 -7.59 -2.09 8.43
CA ILE A 20 -8.12 -3.44 8.24
C ILE A 20 -8.02 -4.23 9.55
N ASN A 21 -8.98 -5.11 9.78
CA ASN A 21 -8.90 -6.07 10.87
C ASN A 21 -8.24 -7.36 10.35
N LEU A 22 -7.29 -7.90 11.11
CA LEU A 22 -6.60 -9.16 10.81
C LEU A 22 -6.66 -10.07 12.04
N GLY A 23 -6.75 -11.38 11.80
CA GLY A 23 -6.59 -12.37 12.86
C GLY A 23 -5.19 -12.30 13.46
N TYR A 24 -5.06 -12.56 14.77
CA TYR A 24 -3.76 -12.52 15.46
C TYR A 24 -2.74 -13.53 14.87
N VAL A 25 -3.22 -14.67 14.38
CA VAL A 25 -2.39 -15.69 13.71
C VAL A 25 -1.82 -15.16 12.40
N ASP A 26 -2.65 -14.52 11.58
CA ASP A 26 -2.23 -13.96 10.29
C ASP A 26 -1.27 -12.79 10.50
N LEU A 27 -1.55 -11.92 11.48
CA LEU A 27 -0.65 -10.84 11.85
C LEU A 27 0.72 -11.37 12.29
N GLY A 28 0.76 -12.42 13.12
CA GLY A 28 2.01 -13.06 13.54
C GLY A 28 2.78 -13.68 12.37
N ARG A 29 2.08 -14.26 11.38
CA ARG A 29 2.73 -14.76 10.15
C ARG A 29 3.32 -13.62 9.32
N ILE A 30 2.62 -12.50 9.18
CA ILE A 30 3.13 -11.32 8.48
C ILE A 30 4.37 -10.79 9.21
N ASP A 31 4.33 -10.74 10.54
CA ASP A 31 5.47 -10.28 11.35
C ASP A 31 6.70 -11.15 11.18
N LEU A 32 6.53 -12.47 11.14
CA LEU A 32 7.63 -13.40 10.89
C LEU A 32 8.27 -13.16 9.51
N LEU A 33 7.45 -13.00 8.46
CA LEU A 33 7.96 -12.73 7.11
C LEU A 33 8.69 -11.39 6.98
N VAL A 34 8.25 -10.38 7.73
CA VAL A 34 8.95 -9.08 7.82
C VAL A 34 10.25 -9.24 8.60
N GLN A 35 10.24 -9.97 9.71
CA GLN A 35 11.43 -10.20 10.54
C GLN A 35 12.52 -11.01 9.81
N GLU A 36 12.12 -12.00 9.01
CA GLU A 36 13.03 -12.81 8.18
C GLU A 36 13.54 -12.05 6.93
N GLY A 37 13.03 -10.82 6.69
CA GLY A 37 13.50 -9.95 5.62
C GLY A 37 12.89 -10.21 4.25
N PHE A 38 11.85 -11.06 4.15
CA PHE A 38 11.13 -11.28 2.89
C PHE A 38 10.34 -10.04 2.45
N TYR A 39 9.90 -9.21 3.40
CA TYR A 39 9.21 -7.94 3.15
C TYR A 39 9.82 -6.82 3.98
N SER A 40 9.82 -5.61 3.44
CA SER A 40 10.42 -4.45 4.13
C SER A 40 9.60 -4.00 5.35
N ASN A 41 8.27 -4.17 5.30
CA ASN A 41 7.34 -3.84 6.37
C ASN A 41 5.96 -4.47 6.11
N ARG A 42 5.06 -4.39 7.10
CA ARG A 42 3.69 -4.92 7.01
C ARG A 42 2.90 -4.34 5.83
N THR A 43 3.05 -3.04 5.55
CA THR A 43 2.34 -2.37 4.44
C THR A 43 2.78 -2.93 3.09
N ASP A 44 4.06 -3.26 2.95
CA ASP A 44 4.63 -3.82 1.72
C ASP A 44 4.12 -5.24 1.43
N PHE A 45 4.03 -6.07 2.47
CA PHE A 45 3.35 -7.36 2.39
C PHE A 45 1.91 -7.21 1.88
N ILE A 46 1.11 -6.35 2.53
CA ILE A 46 -0.31 -6.15 2.17
C ILE A 46 -0.46 -5.62 0.74
N ARG A 47 0.41 -4.68 0.33
CA ARG A 47 0.41 -4.14 -1.03
C ARG A 47 0.71 -5.21 -2.08
N THR A 48 1.68 -6.08 -1.79
CA THR A 48 2.05 -7.18 -2.69
C THR A 48 0.93 -8.21 -2.80
N ALA A 49 0.30 -8.58 -1.68
CA ALA A 49 -0.81 -9.52 -1.66
C ALA A 49 -2.02 -9.02 -2.47
N ILE A 50 -2.35 -7.73 -2.38
CA ILE A 50 -3.45 -7.12 -3.15
C ILE A 50 -3.16 -7.10 -4.66
N ARG A 51 -1.90 -6.84 -5.06
CA ARG A 51 -1.51 -6.78 -6.48
C ARG A 51 -1.46 -8.15 -7.16
N ASN A 52 -1.29 -9.22 -6.39
CA ASN A 52 -1.16 -10.59 -6.89
C ASN A 52 -2.51 -11.36 -6.86
N GLN A 53 -3.66 -10.67 -6.79
CA GLN A 53 -4.98 -11.26 -7.02
C GLN A 53 -5.29 -11.47 -8.50
#